data_AF-A0A2I0QGV7-F1
#
_entry.id   AF-A0A2I0QGV7-F1
#
_cell.length_a   1.000
_cell.length_b   1.000
_cell.length_c   1.000
_cell.angle_alpha   90.00
_cell.angle_beta   90.00
_cell.angle_gamma   90.00
#
_symmetry.space_group_name_H-M   'P 1'
#
loop_
_entity.id
_entity.type
_entity.pdbx_description
1 polymer ?
#
loop_
_entity_poly.entity_id
_entity_poly.type
_entity_poly.pdbx_seq_one_letter_code
_entity_poly.pdbx_strand_id
1 'polypeptide(L)'
;MFIDANIFLFIILKNPKYGRSCKKLLNSIRKEEIKAYTSVNVAEEVVYKTMIFELVEKYDIEFREIKSFLKKKPEVVSELEKQWKALKDIRHVA
;
A
#
# COMPACT_ATOMS: atom_id res chain seq x y z
N MET A 1 4.50 18.44 6.63
CA MET A 1 4.07 18.04 5.26
C MET A 1 3.05 16.91 5.38
N PHE A 2 1.98 16.91 4.59
CA PHE A 2 1.04 15.79 4.56
C PHE A 2 1.48 14.74 3.52
N ILE A 3 1.40 13.45 3.86
CA ILE A 3 1.82 12.35 2.99
C ILE A 3 0.59 11.69 2.37
N ASP A 4 0.65 11.52 1.04
CA ASP A 4 -0.39 10.85 0.26
C ASP A 4 -0.13 9.33 0.14
N ALA A 5 -1.18 8.56 -0.12
CA ALA A 5 -1.12 7.10 -0.30
C ALA A 5 -0.13 6.70 -1.40
N ASN A 6 -0.01 7.49 -2.47
CA ASN A 6 0.87 7.19 -3.60
C ASN A 6 2.36 7.13 -3.21
N ILE A 7 2.78 7.89 -2.19
CA ILE A 7 4.18 7.83 -1.70
C ILE A 7 4.49 6.42 -1.19
N PHE A 8 3.58 5.81 -0.44
CA PHE A 8 3.72 4.44 0.04
C PHE A 8 3.58 3.43 -1.11
N LEU A 9 2.56 3.58 -1.96
CA LEU A 9 2.29 2.65 -3.06
C LEU A 9 3.43 2.59 -4.07
N PHE A 10 4.06 3.72 -4.40
CA PHE A 10 5.20 3.72 -5.32
C PHE A 10 6.41 2.96 -4.79
N ILE A 11 6.56 2.86 -3.47
CA ILE A 11 7.61 2.05 -2.84
C ILE A 11 7.20 0.58 -2.85
N ILE A 12 5.99 0.28 -2.38
CA ILE A 12 5.48 -1.10 -2.23
C ILE A 12 5.40 -1.80 -3.59
N LEU A 13 4.87 -1.11 -4.59
CA LEU A 13 4.71 -1.61 -5.97
C LEU A 13 5.99 -1.44 -6.80
N LYS A 14 7.10 -1.00 -6.20
CA LYS A 14 8.40 -0.79 -6.86
C LYS A 14 8.29 0.04 -8.14
N ASN A 15 7.53 1.14 -8.09
CA ASN A 15 7.33 2.00 -9.25
C ASN A 15 8.69 2.46 -9.82
N PRO A 16 8.96 2.24 -11.12
CA PRO A 16 10.30 2.45 -11.69
C PRO A 16 10.74 3.92 -11.69
N LYS A 17 9.77 4.84 -11.81
CA LYS A 17 10.03 6.28 -11.90
C LYS A 17 10.16 6.93 -10.52
N TYR A 18 9.23 6.62 -9.61
CA TYR A 18 9.08 7.35 -8.34
C TYR A 18 9.44 6.54 -7.09
N GLY A 19 9.61 5.22 -7.18
CA GLY A 19 9.87 4.38 -6.00
C GLY A 19 11.13 4.78 -5.24
N ARG A 20 12.21 5.14 -5.97
CA ARG A 20 13.48 5.57 -5.36
C ARG A 20 13.38 6.92 -4.66
N SER A 21 12.71 7.92 -5.26
CA SER A 21 12.54 9.24 -4.64
C SER A 21 11.62 9.18 -3.43
N CYS A 22 10.51 8.43 -3.50
CA CYS A 22 9.61 8.22 -2.36
C CYS A 22 10.33 7.52 -1.21
N LYS A 23 11.17 6.52 -1.49
CA LYS A 23 11.97 5.85 -0.45
C LYS A 23 12.94 6.81 0.25
N LYS A 24 13.58 7.71 -0.50
CA LYS A 24 14.44 8.76 0.08
C LYS A 24 13.64 9.70 0.98
N LEU A 25 12.47 10.14 0.52
CA LEU A 25 11.57 10.99 1.30
C LEU A 25 11.18 10.34 2.64
N LEU A 26 10.71 9.09 2.61
CA LEU A 26 10.33 8.38 3.83
C LEU A 26 11.52 8.16 4.78
N ASN A 27 12.74 7.99 4.25
CA ASN A 27 13.94 7.89 5.08
C ASN A 27 14.27 9.21 5.78
N SER A 28 14.13 10.36 5.11
CA SER A 28 14.31 11.67 5.75
C SER A 28 13.26 11.93 6.82
N ILE A 29 12.02 11.50 6.60
CA ILE A 29 10.96 11.57 7.63
C ILE A 29 11.33 10.70 8.85
N ARG A 30 11.78 9.46 8.62
CA ARG A 30 12.22 8.54 9.69
C ARG A 30 13.39 9.07 10.51
N LYS A 31 14.26 9.87 9.90
CA LYS A 31 15.40 10.52 10.56
C LYS A 31 15.02 11.84 11.24
N GLU A 32 13.74 12.19 11.25
CA GLU A 32 13.21 13.46 11.78
C GLU A 32 13.77 14.71 11.07
N GLU A 33 14.41 14.55 9.90
CA GLU A 33 14.87 15.66 9.06
C GLU A 33 13.68 16.43 8.47
N ILE A 34 12.54 15.75 8.31
CA ILE A 34 11.29 16.32 7.78
C ILE A 34 10.12 15.89 8.67
N LYS A 35 9.41 16.87 9.25
CA LYS A 35 8.16 16.61 9.97
C LYS A 35 7.01 16.34 9.00
N ALA A 36 6.44 15.15 9.07
CA ALA A 36 5.35 14.73 8.21
C ALA A 36 4.21 14.07 9.00
N TYR A 37 3.02 14.06 8.39
CA TYR A 37 1.82 13.47 8.96
C TYR A 37 1.03 12.77 7.86
N THR A 38 0.26 11.77 8.23
CA THR A 38 -0.70 11.09 7.35
C THR A 38 -2.05 10.94 8.07
N SER A 39 -3.09 10.53 7.37
CA SER A 39 -4.39 10.22 7.96
C SER A 39 -4.69 8.73 7.93
N VAL A 40 -5.67 8.32 8.73
CA VAL A 40 -6.20 6.95 8.68
C VAL A 40 -6.72 6.62 7.28
N ASN A 41 -7.40 7.56 6.62
CA ASN A 41 -7.91 7.37 5.26
C ASN A 41 -6.79 7.05 4.25
N VAL A 42 -5.62 7.67 4.40
CA VAL A 42 -4.44 7.35 3.56
C VAL A 42 -3.97 5.92 3.83
N ALA A 43 -3.93 5.48 5.09
CA ALA A 43 -3.57 4.10 5.42
C ALA A 43 -4.59 3.09 4.88
N GLU A 44 -5.90 3.37 4.98
CA GLU A 44 -6.97 2.55 4.42
C GLU A 44 -6.84 2.41 2.90
N GLU A 45 -6.52 3.49 2.19
CA GLU A 45 -6.31 3.46 0.74
C GLU A 45 -5.13 2.57 0.36
N VAL A 46 -4.01 2.66 1.09
CA VAL A 46 -2.84 1.81 0.87
C VAL A 46 -3.18 0.34 1.11
N VAL A 47 -3.89 0.04 2.21
CA VAL A 47 -4.35 -1.32 2.54
C VAL A 47 -5.24 -1.87 1.43
N TYR A 48 -6.25 -1.13 1.01
CA TYR A 48 -7.16 -1.55 -0.03
C TYR A 48 -6.42 -1.82 -1.35
N LYS A 49 -5.60 -0.87 -1.82
CA LYS A 49 -4.90 -1.02 -3.11
C LYS A 49 -3.88 -2.16 -3.12
N THR A 50 -3.19 -2.38 -2.00
CA THR A 50 -2.22 -3.49 -1.89
C THR A 50 -2.91 -4.86 -1.83
N MET A 51 -4.05 -4.96 -1.16
CA MET A 51 -4.91 -6.14 -1.15
C MET A 51 -5.42 -6.48 -2.57
N ILE A 52 -5.95 -5.48 -3.28
CA ILE A 52 -6.41 -5.63 -4.67
C ILE A 52 -5.28 -6.08 -5.59
N PHE A 53 -4.10 -5.50 -5.45
CA PHE A 53 -2.94 -5.87 -6.26
C PHE A 53 -2.45 -7.29 -5.98
N GLU A 54 -2.47 -7.73 -4.71
CA GLU A 54 -2.15 -9.10 -4.33
C GLU A 54 -3.15 -10.12 -4.89
N LEU A 55 -4.43 -9.78 -4.90
CA LEU A 55 -5.47 -10.63 -5.49
C LEU A 55 -5.25 -10.85 -6.99
N VAL A 56 -4.96 -9.78 -7.73
CA VAL A 56 -4.66 -9.85 -9.17
C VAL A 56 -3.45 -10.74 -9.42
N GLU A 57 -2.37 -10.57 -8.67
CA GLU A 57 -1.16 -11.37 -8.86
C GLU A 57 -1.31 -12.84 -8.44
N LYS A 58 -2.00 -13.11 -7.32
CA LYS A 58 -2.09 -14.46 -6.75
C LYS A 58 -3.12 -15.34 -7.46
N TYR A 59 -4.20 -14.74 -7.98
CA TYR A 59 -5.31 -15.46 -8.58
C TYR A 59 -5.46 -15.24 -10.09
N ASP A 60 -4.58 -14.43 -10.71
CA ASP A 60 -4.59 -14.11 -12.13
C ASP A 60 -5.97 -13.61 -12.63
N ILE A 61 -6.59 -12.75 -11.84
CA ILE A 61 -7.92 -12.19 -12.13
C ILE A 61 -7.79 -10.75 -12.64
N GLU A 62 -8.67 -10.35 -13.56
CA GLU A 62 -8.70 -8.97 -13.98
C GLU A 62 -9.30 -8.04 -12.91
N PHE A 63 -8.87 -6.78 -12.87
CA PHE A 63 -9.39 -5.77 -11.94
C PHE A 63 -10.92 -5.66 -11.94
N ARG A 64 -11.56 -5.79 -13.11
CA ARG A 64 -13.02 -5.72 -13.25
C ARG A 64 -13.75 -6.90 -12.60
N GLU A 65 -13.06 -8.02 -12.40
CA GLU A 65 -13.64 -9.27 -11.88
C GLU A 65 -13.47 -9.41 -10.35
N ILE A 66 -12.61 -8.59 -9.73
CA ILE A 66 -12.29 -8.71 -8.30
C ILE A 66 -13.55 -8.68 -7.42
N LYS A 67 -14.51 -7.79 -7.74
CA LYS A 67 -15.76 -7.70 -6.96
C LYS A 67 -16.58 -8.99 -7.05
N SER A 68 -16.67 -9.61 -8.22
CA SER A 68 -17.44 -10.85 -8.39
C SER A 68 -16.68 -12.04 -7.79
N PHE A 69 -15.35 -12.04 -7.89
CA PHE A 69 -14.47 -13.03 -7.28
C PHE A 69 -14.59 -13.04 -5.74
N LEU A 70 -14.43 -11.89 -5.09
CA LEU A 70 -14.52 -11.77 -3.62
C LEU A 70 -15.90 -12.13 -3.08
N LYS A 71 -16.97 -11.88 -3.84
CA LYS A 71 -18.32 -12.33 -3.46
C LYS A 71 -18.47 -13.85 -3.45
N LYS A 72 -17.75 -14.54 -4.34
CA LYS A 72 -17.80 -16.02 -4.45
C LYS A 72 -16.84 -16.70 -3.47
N LYS A 73 -15.71 -16.06 -3.17
CA LYS A 73 -14.62 -16.61 -2.34
C LYS A 73 -14.10 -15.55 -1.35
N PRO A 74 -14.89 -15.13 -0.35
CA PRO A 74 -14.47 -14.12 0.61
C PRO A 74 -13.31 -14.58 1.51
N GLU A 75 -13.16 -15.88 1.73
CA GLU A 75 -12.14 -16.51 2.58
C GLU A 75 -10.70 -16.19 2.13
N VAL A 76 -10.50 -15.95 0.83
CA VAL A 76 -9.18 -15.63 0.25
C VAL A 76 -8.56 -14.36 0.83
N VAL A 77 -9.37 -13.46 1.38
CA VAL A 77 -8.90 -12.22 2.02
C VAL A 77 -8.00 -12.51 3.22
N SER A 78 -8.28 -13.60 3.93
CA SER A 78 -7.50 -14.02 5.10
C SER A 78 -6.09 -14.52 4.75
N GLU A 79 -5.85 -14.85 3.48
CA GLU A 79 -4.57 -15.35 2.99
C GLU A 79 -3.67 -14.27 2.36
N LEU A 80 -4.12 -13.02 2.37
CA LEU A 80 -3.39 -11.88 1.79
C LEU A 80 -2.46 -11.29 2.85
N GLU A 81 -1.24 -10.93 2.47
CA GLU A 81 -0.19 -10.49 3.41
C GLU A 81 0.38 -9.11 3.10
N LYS A 82 0.26 -8.63 1.85
CA LYS A 82 0.89 -7.37 1.42
C LYS A 82 0.32 -6.17 2.15
N GLN A 83 -0.97 -6.18 2.46
CA GLN A 83 -1.62 -5.10 3.18
C GLN A 83 -1.09 -4.96 4.62
N TRP A 84 -0.78 -6.08 5.29
CA TRP A 84 -0.20 -6.04 6.64
C TRP A 84 1.22 -5.51 6.64
N LYS A 85 2.00 -5.89 5.62
CA LYS A 85 3.35 -5.36 5.42
C LYS A 85 3.30 -3.84 5.16
N ALA A 86 2.38 -3.38 4.31
CA ALA A 86 2.19 -1.96 4.03
C ALA A 86 1.80 -1.16 5.28
N LEU A 87 0.89 -1.69 6.11
CA LEU A 87 0.48 -1.07 7.38
C LEU A 87 1.65 -0.92 8.35
N LYS A 88 2.49 -1.97 8.48
CA LYS A 88 3.72 -1.91 9.28
C LYS A 88 4.64 -0.80 8.78
N ASP A 89 4.84 -0.70 7.46
CA ASP A 89 5.69 0.32 6.86
C ASP A 89 5.19 1.74 7.14
N ILE A 90 3.88 1.99 7.13
CA ILE A 90 3.29 3.30 7.46
C ILE A 90 3.52 3.66 8.93
N ARG A 91 3.24 2.73 9.86
CA ARG A 91 3.42 2.95 11.31
C ARG A 91 4.85 3.28 11.71
N HIS A 92 5.83 2.85 10.92
CA HIS A 92 7.25 3.12 11.17
C HIS A 92 7.75 4.43 10.53
N VAL A 93 6.88 5.25 9.95
CA VAL A 93 7.26 6.49 9.26
C VAL A 93 6.39 7.68 9.67
N ALA A 94 5.17 7.45 10.16
CA ALA A 94 4.22 8.48 10.54
C ALA A 94 3.60 8.17 11.91
#